data_AF-A0A8B6CPK0-F1
#
_entry.id   AF-A0A8B6CPK0-F1
#
_cell.length_a   1.000
_cell.length_b   1.000
_cell.length_c   1.000
_cell.angle_alpha   90.00
_cell.angle_beta   90.00
_cell.angle_gamma   90.00
#
_symmetry.space_group_name_H-M   'P 1'
#
loop_
_entity.id
_entity.type
_entity.pdbx_description
1 polymer ?
#
loop_
_entity_poly.entity_id
_entity_poly.type
_entity_poly.pdbx_seq_one_letter_code
_entity_poly.pdbx_strand_id
1 'polypeptide(L)' 'VLNVSVYHTEIRTDCLLFMYISGIKCIRVPYRDSYRFGGSIHCQTSDVRRIGECHNYFPNMDSNYNQTTSNS' A
#
# COMPACT_ATOMS: atom_id res chain seq x y z
N VAL A 1 9.75 6.13 -9.21
CA VAL A 1 8.73 5.15 -8.77
C VAL A 1 7.40 5.60 -9.35
N LEU A 2 6.67 4.74 -10.07
CA LEU A 2 5.35 5.07 -10.60
C LEU A 2 4.33 5.02 -9.46
N ASN A 3 3.77 6.16 -9.06
CA ASN A 3 2.70 6.25 -8.06
C ASN A 3 1.36 5.87 -8.71
N VAL A 4 1.17 4.58 -8.96
CA VAL A 4 -0.06 4.04 -9.55
C VAL A 4 -0.75 3.14 -8.54
N SER A 5 -2.04 3.36 -8.30
CA SER A 5 -2.89 2.49 -7.49
C SER A 5 -4.02 1.91 -8.34
N VAL A 6 -4.33 0.64 -8.11
CA VAL A 6 -5.48 -0.06 -8.70
C VAL A 6 -6.57 -0.17 -7.65
N TYR A 7 -7.82 0.07 -8.03
CA TYR A 7 -8.93 -0.01 -7.10
C TYR A 7 -10.27 -0.27 -7.79
N HIS A 8 -11.22 -0.71 -6.98
CA HIS A 8 -12.58 -0.98 -7.41
C HIS A 8 -13.30 0.29 -7.93
N THR A 9 -14.07 0.17 -9.02
CA THR A 9 -14.83 1.26 -9.64
C THR A 9 -15.82 1.96 -8.71
N GLU A 10 -16.34 1.24 -7.71
CA GLU A 10 -17.25 1.75 -6.68
C GLU A 10 -16.58 1.97 -5.31
N ILE A 11 -15.28 2.27 -5.29
CA ILE A 11 -14.67 2.82 -4.06
C ILE A 11 -15.45 4.06 -3.61
N ARG A 12 -15.61 4.25 -2.29
CA ARG A 12 -16.17 5.48 -1.74
C ARG A 12 -15.45 6.69 -2.34
N THR A 13 -16.22 7.65 -2.82
CA THR A 13 -15.74 8.79 -3.63
C THR A 13 -14.69 9.63 -2.91
N ASP A 14 -14.69 9.62 -1.57
CA ASP A 14 -13.73 10.29 -0.69
C ASP A 14 -12.31 9.73 -0.83
N CYS A 15 -12.12 8.40 -0.77
CA CYS A 15 -10.80 7.78 -0.94
C CYS A 15 -10.25 8.04 -2.33
N LEU A 16 -11.09 7.93 -3.37
CA LEU A 16 -10.69 8.20 -4.75
C LEU A 16 -10.25 9.66 -4.93
N LEU A 17 -11.02 10.60 -4.37
CA LEU A 17 -10.69 12.02 -4.42
C LEU A 17 -9.37 12.31 -3.70
N PHE A 18 -9.16 11.75 -2.51
CA PHE A 18 -7.93 11.90 -1.76
C PHE A 18 -6.70 11.41 -2.56
N MET A 19 -6.80 10.26 -3.22
CA MET A 19 -5.72 9.70 -4.02
C MET A 19 -5.38 10.60 -5.23
N TYR A 20 -6.41 11.14 -5.90
CA TYR A 20 -6.18 12.11 -6.98
C TYR A 20 -5.52 13.40 -6.49
N ILE A 21 -5.99 13.96 -5.37
CA ILE A 21 -5.40 15.18 -4.77
C ILE A 21 -3.95 14.94 -4.34
N SER A 22 -3.64 13.72 -3.88
CA SER A 22 -2.28 13.31 -3.50
C SER A 22 -1.36 13.02 -4.70
N GLY A 23 -1.84 13.19 -5.95
CA GLY A 23 -1.06 12.95 -7.17
C GLY A 23 -0.88 11.48 -7.52
N ILE A 24 -1.68 10.58 -6.93
CA ILE A 24 -1.62 9.14 -7.23
C ILE A 24 -2.44 8.87 -8.49
N LYS A 25 -1.79 8.29 -9.51
CA LYS A 25 -2.49 7.82 -10.72
C LYS A 25 -3.29 6.57 -10.38
N CYS A 26 -4.42 6.46 -11.04
CA CYS A 26 -5.54 5.85 -10.42
C CYS A 26 -6.24 4.96 -11.49
N ILE A 27 -6.13 3.62 -11.36
CA ILE A 27 -6.67 2.63 -12.31
C ILE A 27 -7.93 1.98 -11.73
N ARG A 28 -9.06 2.19 -12.41
CA ARG A 28 -10.38 1.68 -12.00
C ARG A 28 -10.68 0.34 -12.65
N VAL A 29 -11.11 -0.65 -11.86
CA VAL A 29 -11.52 -1.97 -12.34
C VAL A 29 -12.87 -2.39 -11.75
N PRO A 30 -13.78 -3.02 -12.53
CA PRO A 30 -15.02 -3.59 -12.01
C PRO A 30 -14.69 -4.90 -11.28
N TYR A 31 -14.83 -4.88 -9.96
CA TYR A 31 -14.27 -5.91 -9.07
C TYR A 31 -15.15 -6.18 -7.84
N ARG A 32 -16.39 -5.67 -7.84
CA ARG A 32 -17.33 -5.75 -6.72
C ARG A 32 -17.65 -7.18 -6.33
N ASP A 33 -17.84 -8.02 -7.34
CA ASP A 33 -18.27 -9.40 -7.15
C ASP A 33 -17.27 -10.23 -6.35
N SER A 34 -16.01 -9.81 -6.31
CA SER A 34 -14.98 -10.46 -5.52
C SER A 34 -15.19 -10.30 -4.00
N TYR A 35 -15.90 -9.25 -3.56
CA TYR A 35 -16.05 -8.92 -2.14
C TYR A 35 -16.82 -10.01 -1.39
N ARG A 36 -17.68 -10.77 -2.08
CA ARG A 36 -18.38 -11.92 -1.51
C ARG A 36 -17.45 -13.04 -1.02
N PHE A 37 -16.21 -13.03 -1.50
CA PHE A 37 -15.15 -13.97 -1.12
C PHE A 37 -14.24 -13.41 -0.02
N GLY A 38 -14.60 -12.29 0.62
CA GLY A 38 -13.91 -11.77 1.80
C GLY A 38 -12.69 -10.90 1.52
N GLY A 39 -12.55 -10.35 0.31
CA GLY A 39 -11.38 -9.54 -0.04
C GLY A 39 -11.57 -8.66 -1.27
N SER A 40 -10.62 -7.74 -1.44
CA SER A 40 -10.47 -6.91 -2.64
C SER A 40 -9.09 -7.19 -3.24
N ILE A 41 -8.59 -6.30 -4.10
CA ILE A 41 -7.36 -6.48 -4.89
C ILE A 41 -6.15 -6.88 -4.02
N HIS A 42 -5.92 -6.24 -2.88
CA HIS A 42 -4.80 -6.59 -2.00
C HIS A 42 -4.91 -8.02 -1.46
N CYS A 43 -6.12 -8.47 -1.16
CA CYS A 43 -6.37 -9.83 -0.64
C CYS A 43 -6.19 -10.91 -1.73
N GLN A 44 -6.34 -10.55 -3.00
CA GLN A 44 -6.38 -11.49 -4.13
C GLN A 44 -5.14 -11.42 -5.01
N THR A 45 -4.15 -10.64 -4.61
CA THR A 45 -2.88 -10.52 -5.33
C THR A 45 -1.73 -10.79 -4.37
N SER A 46 -0.65 -11.32 -4.92
CA SER A 46 0.62 -11.42 -4.23
C SER A 46 1.69 -10.87 -5.15
N ASP A 47 2.35 -9.81 -4.70
CA ASP A 47 3.40 -9.12 -5.41
C ASP A 47 4.72 -9.90 -5.33
N VAL A 48 4.87 -10.87 -6.22
CA VAL A 48 6.07 -11.73 -6.28
C VAL A 48 7.36 -10.97 -6.63
N ARG A 49 7.26 -9.80 -7.28
CA ARG A 49 8.41 -8.99 -7.68
C ARG A 49 8.05 -7.50 -7.76
N ARG A 50 8.90 -6.67 -7.19
CA ARG A 50 8.94 -5.20 -7.39
C ARG A 50 10.33 -4.78 -7.85
N ILE A 51 10.41 -3.75 -8.70
CA ILE A 51 11.68 -3.19 -9.14
C ILE A 51 12.11 -2.14 -8.13
N GLY A 52 13.28 -2.34 -7.50
CA GLY A 52 13.86 -1.45 -6.49
C GLY A 52 14.89 -2.17 -5.63
N GLU A 53 15.44 -1.45 -4.66
CA GLU A 53 16.37 -1.97 -3.65
C GLU A 53 15.70 -1.99 -2.26
N CYS A 54 16.34 -2.65 -1.30
CA CYS A 54 15.89 -2.64 0.09
C CYS A 54 16.30 -1.31 0.75
N HIS A 55 15.33 -0.52 1.19
CA HIS A 55 15.58 0.78 1.82
C HIS A 55 14.94 0.83 3.22
N ASN A 56 15.63 1.47 4.17
CA ASN A 56 15.04 1.88 5.44
C ASN A 56 14.29 3.20 5.23
N TYR A 57 12.96 3.17 5.35
CA TYR A 57 12.11 4.34 5.19
C TYR A 57 11.95 5.16 6.48
N PHE A 58 12.48 4.69 7.62
CA PHE A 58 12.40 5.35 8.93
C PHE A 58 13.77 5.41 9.65
N PRO A 59 14.79 6.03 9.04
CA PRO A 59 16.18 5.98 9.54
C PRO A 59 16.39 6.57 10.94
N ASN A 60 15.46 7.41 11.43
CA ASN A 60 15.58 8.06 12.73
C ASN A 60 14.87 7.29 13.87
N MET A 61 14.13 6.22 13.57
CA MET A 61 13.44 5.41 14.58
C MET A 61 14.37 4.38 15.26
N ASP A 62 15.54 4.11 14.68
CA ASP A 62 16.50 3.10 15.16
C ASP A 62 17.31 3.54 16.39
N SER A 63 17.24 4.83 16.77
CA SER A 63 17.99 5.40 17.90
C SER A 63 17.62 4.80 19.28
N ASN A 64 16.47 4.13 19.40
CA ASN A 64 16.04 3.44 20.62
C ASN A 64 16.38 1.95 20.66
N TYR A 65 16.94 1.36 19.59
CA TYR A 65 17.29 -0.07 19.55
C TYR A 65 18.58 -0.39 20.32
N ASN A 66 19.49 0.58 20.47
CA ASN A 66 20.79 0.39 21.14
C ASN A 66 20.74 0.47 22.68
N GLN A 67 19.58 0.66 23.30
CA GLN A 67 19.45 0.67 24.78
C GLN A 67 18.95 -0.67 25.36
N THR A 68 18.37 -1.56 24.55
CA THR A 68 17.77 -2.81 25.04
C THR A 68 18.67 -4.04 24.89
N THR A 69 19.73 -3.99 24.09
CA THR A 69 20.63 -5.13 23.84
C THR A 69 21.91 -5.13 24.70
N SER A 70 22.14 -4.10 25.53
CA SER A 70 23.29 -4.05 26.45
C SER A 70 23.01 -4.56 27.86
N ASN A 71 21.77 -4.99 28.16
CA ASN A 71 21.34 -5.44 29.50
C ASN A 71 20.81 -6.89 29.51
N SER A 72 21.20 -7.74 28.55
CA SER A 72 20.88 -9.17 28.52
C SER A 72 22.13 -10.01 28.35
#